data_AF-A0A9W9VFE6-F1
#
_entry.id   AF-A0A9W9VFE6-F1
#
_cell.length_a   1.000
_cell.length_b   1.000
_cell.length_c   1.000
_cell.angle_alpha   90.00
_cell.angle_beta   90.00
_cell.angle_gamma   90.00
#
_symmetry.space_group_name_H-M   'P 1'
#
loop_
_entity.id
_entity.type
_entity.pdbx_description
1 polymer ?
#
loop_
_entity_poly.entity_id
_entity_poly.type
_entity_poly.pdbx_seq_one_letter_code
_entity_poly.pdbx_strand_id
1 'polypeptide(L)'
;MADRQRPVKTRFFVISDTHGLETLAKDTTPDHQVDVVIHSGDLTTESKLEEYKASIRLLHTINAPLEIAIAGNHDFTMDIPAFQRKVADVKPPLDPTLVQQTYGYKGEARNYLTEELELLSLTKGLTNFD
;
A
#
# COMPACT_ATOMS: atom_id res chain seq x y z
N MET A 1 30.47 13.78 -32.47
CA MET A 1 30.61 12.55 -31.66
C MET A 1 29.38 12.47 -30.78
N ALA A 2 28.47 11.53 -31.02
CA ALA A 2 27.29 11.37 -30.16
C ALA A 2 27.76 10.78 -28.83
N ASP A 3 27.49 11.48 -27.73
CA ASP A 3 27.69 10.97 -26.38
C ASP A 3 26.76 9.77 -26.21
N ARG A 4 27.32 8.55 -26.27
CA ARG A 4 26.59 7.33 -25.94
C ARG A 4 26.43 7.33 -24.43
N GLN A 5 25.33 7.93 -23.97
CA GLN A 5 24.95 7.89 -22.57
C GLN A 5 24.95 6.43 -22.10
N ARG A 6 25.85 6.11 -21.16
CA ARG A 6 25.93 4.76 -20.61
C ARG A 6 24.61 4.46 -19.91
N PRO A 7 24.05 3.25 -20.06
CA PRO A 7 22.83 2.90 -19.36
C PRO A 7 23.06 3.02 -17.85
N VAL A 8 22.15 3.71 -17.17
CA VAL A 8 22.13 3.77 -15.70
C VAL A 8 21.58 2.43 -15.22
N LYS A 9 22.37 1.72 -14.42
CA LYS A 9 21.93 0.47 -13.79
C LYS A 9 21.01 0.83 -12.62
N THR A 10 19.83 0.22 -12.57
CA THR A 10 18.84 0.43 -11.52
C THR A 10 18.41 -0.92 -10.94
N ARG A 11 18.32 -1.00 -9.62
CA ARG A 11 17.92 -2.18 -8.86
C ARG A 11 16.56 -1.94 -8.23
N PHE A 12 15.60 -2.75 -8.63
CA PHE A 12 14.27 -2.80 -8.05
C PHE A 12 14.19 -3.94 -7.04
N PHE A 13 13.56 -3.68 -5.90
CA PHE A 13 13.09 -4.71 -4.99
C PHE A 13 11.57 -4.70 -4.99
N VAL A 14 10.96 -5.84 -5.34
CA VAL A 14 9.51 -5.94 -5.52
C VAL A 14 8.97 -6.94 -4.52
N ILE A 15 7.98 -6.49 -3.75
CA ILE A 15 7.22 -7.30 -2.80
C ILE A 15 5.72 -7.14 -3.09
N SER A 16 4.91 -8.05 -2.56
CA SER A 16 3.47 -8.09 -2.79
C SER A 16 2.80 -8.90 -1.68
N ASP A 17 1.49 -8.74 -1.51
CA ASP A 17 0.65 -9.61 -0.67
C ASP A 17 1.18 -9.75 0.77
N THR A 18 1.66 -8.65 1.34
CA THR A 18 2.25 -8.65 2.68
C THR A 18 1.18 -8.66 3.78
N HIS A 19 -0.05 -8.28 3.47
CA HIS A 19 -1.20 -8.43 4.37
C HIS A 19 -0.98 -7.83 5.78
N GLY A 20 -0.35 -6.65 5.86
CA GLY A 20 -0.11 -5.95 7.12
C GLY A 20 1.12 -6.43 7.89
N LEU A 21 2.05 -7.14 7.25
CA LEU A 21 3.35 -7.44 7.86
C LEU A 21 4.14 -6.16 8.16
N GLU A 22 4.78 -6.12 9.32
CA GLU A 22 5.63 -4.99 9.73
C GLU A 22 7.09 -5.16 9.34
N THR A 23 7.55 -6.40 9.14
CA THR A 23 8.93 -6.69 8.75
C THR A 23 8.97 -7.91 7.84
N LEU A 24 9.95 -7.92 6.94
CA LEU A 24 10.30 -9.09 6.15
C LEU A 24 11.30 -9.97 6.90
N ALA A 25 11.35 -11.25 6.56
CA ALA A 25 12.38 -12.13 7.07
C ALA A 25 13.77 -11.62 6.65
N LYS A 26 14.76 -11.75 7.53
CA LYS A 26 16.10 -11.18 7.30
C LYS A 26 16.78 -11.74 6.06
N ASP A 27 16.50 -13.00 5.74
CA ASP A 27 17.00 -13.72 4.57
C ASP A 27 16.28 -13.35 3.26
N THR A 28 15.11 -12.70 3.33
CA THR A 28 14.37 -12.21 2.16
C THR A 28 14.54 -10.71 1.92
N THR A 29 15.10 -9.98 2.90
CA THR A 29 15.37 -8.55 2.80
C THR A 29 16.76 -8.30 2.21
N PRO A 30 16.91 -7.42 1.21
CA PRO A 30 18.22 -7.04 0.69
C PRO A 30 19.14 -6.51 1.79
N ASP A 31 20.37 -7.03 1.85
CA ASP A 31 21.42 -6.58 2.75
C ASP A 31 22.19 -5.35 2.22
N HIS A 32 21.80 -4.87 1.05
CA HIS A 32 22.39 -3.73 0.34
C HIS A 32 21.30 -2.77 -0.12
N GLN A 33 21.69 -1.52 -0.37
CA GLN A 33 20.79 -0.51 -0.91
C GLN A 33 20.22 -0.94 -2.27
N VAL A 34 18.93 -0.71 -2.47
CA VAL A 34 18.25 -0.79 -3.76
C VAL A 34 17.86 0.61 -4.21
N ASP A 35 17.60 0.81 -5.49
CA ASP A 35 17.25 2.14 -6.01
C ASP A 35 15.76 2.43 -5.85
N VAL A 36 14.92 1.40 -5.96
CA VAL A 36 13.45 1.50 -5.86
C VAL A 36 12.90 0.27 -5.15
N VAL A 37 12.01 0.47 -4.18
CA VAL A 37 11.13 -0.59 -3.67
C VAL A 37 9.70 -0.40 -4.19
N ILE A 38 9.07 -1.49 -4.62
CA ILE A 38 7.68 -1.50 -5.08
C ILE A 38 6.88 -2.53 -4.29
N HIS A 39 5.81 -2.09 -3.63
CA HIS A 39 4.77 -2.96 -3.10
C HIS A 39 3.63 -3.10 -4.11
N SER A 40 3.36 -4.32 -4.57
CA SER A 40 2.53 -4.59 -5.75
C SER A 40 1.10 -5.05 -5.44
N GLY A 41 0.46 -4.48 -4.42
CA GLY A 41 -0.90 -4.85 -4.01
C GLY A 41 -0.96 -5.54 -2.65
N ASP A 42 -2.16 -5.55 -2.07
CA ASP A 42 -2.52 -6.22 -0.82
C ASP A 42 -1.58 -5.87 0.34
N LEU A 43 -1.50 -4.55 0.59
CA LEU A 43 -0.81 -4.03 1.76
C LEU A 43 -1.51 -4.47 3.04
N THR A 44 -2.81 -4.74 2.99
CA THR A 44 -3.63 -5.08 4.16
C THR A 44 -4.37 -6.40 3.98
N THR A 45 -4.88 -6.98 5.07
CA THR A 45 -5.82 -8.11 5.00
C THR A 45 -7.26 -7.60 4.97
N GLU A 46 -7.56 -6.61 5.81
CA GLU A 46 -8.94 -6.14 6.04
C GLU A 46 -9.11 -4.65 5.78
N SER A 47 -8.10 -3.98 5.24
CA SER A 47 -8.11 -2.54 4.96
C SER A 47 -8.15 -1.65 6.19
N LYS A 48 -7.73 -2.17 7.36
CA LYS A 48 -7.67 -1.41 8.61
C LYS A 48 -6.56 -0.38 8.55
N LEU A 49 -6.79 0.77 9.20
CA LEU A 49 -5.81 1.86 9.21
C LEU A 49 -4.45 1.43 9.80
N GLU A 50 -4.47 0.57 10.83
CA GLU A 50 -3.25 0.05 11.44
C GLU A 50 -2.46 -0.90 10.54
N GLU A 51 -3.12 -1.64 9.64
CA GLU A 51 -2.43 -2.51 8.69
C GLU A 51 -1.66 -1.68 7.65
N TYR A 52 -2.22 -0.56 7.18
CA TYR A 52 -1.49 0.35 6.31
C TYR A 52 -0.26 0.93 6.99
N LYS A 53 -0.39 1.34 8.25
CA LYS A 53 0.74 1.83 9.05
C LYS A 53 1.81 0.75 9.22
N ALA A 54 1.41 -0.51 9.42
CA ALA A 54 2.32 -1.64 9.49
C ALA A 54 3.09 -1.83 8.16
N SER A 55 2.39 -1.79 7.03
CA SER A 55 3.00 -1.97 5.71
C SER A 55 3.92 -0.82 5.32
N ILE A 56 3.60 0.42 5.71
CA ILE A 56 4.51 1.56 5.57
C ILE A 56 5.76 1.38 6.44
N ARG A 57 5.61 0.92 7.70
CA ARG A 57 6.77 0.60 8.54
C ARG A 57 7.65 -0.46 7.88
N LEU A 58 7.06 -1.48 7.28
CA LEU A 58 7.80 -2.50 6.53
C LEU A 58 8.60 -1.88 5.39
N LEU A 59 7.99 -1.02 4.56
CA LEU A 59 8.68 -0.38 3.44
C LEU A 59 9.87 0.47 3.90
N HIS A 60 9.69 1.25 4.97
CA HIS A 60 10.77 2.01 5.58
C HIS A 60 11.91 1.17 6.18
N THR A 61 11.72 -0.14 6.39
CA THR A 61 12.83 -1.03 6.79
C THR A 61 13.79 -1.35 5.63
N ILE A 62 13.36 -1.09 4.39
CA ILE A 62 14.13 -1.39 3.18
C ILE A 62 14.95 -0.16 2.82
N ASN A 63 16.25 -0.33 2.66
CA ASN A 63 17.14 0.77 2.28
C ASN A 63 16.96 1.13 0.79
N ALA A 64 15.98 1.97 0.50
CA ALA A 64 15.66 2.48 -0.83
C ALA A 64 15.36 3.99 -0.79
N PRO A 65 15.90 4.81 -1.71
CA PRO A 65 15.57 6.23 -1.76
C PRO A 65 14.19 6.52 -2.39
N LEU A 66 13.60 5.55 -3.10
CA LEU A 66 12.27 5.66 -3.67
C LEU A 66 11.41 4.45 -3.27
N GLU A 67 10.27 4.74 -2.67
CA GLU A 67 9.30 3.75 -2.21
C GLU A 67 7.95 3.98 -2.89
N ILE A 68 7.48 2.94 -3.59
CA ILE A 68 6.23 2.97 -4.34
C ILE A 68 5.31 1.89 -3.80
N ALA A 69 4.05 2.24 -3.58
CA ALA A 69 3.00 1.28 -3.26
C ALA A 69 1.87 1.33 -4.30
N ILE A 70 1.31 0.15 -4.57
CA ILE A 70 0.12 -0.06 -5.38
C ILE A 70 -0.91 -0.76 -4.49
N ALA A 71 -2.13 -0.24 -4.44
CA ALA A 71 -3.23 -0.83 -3.69
C ALA A 71 -3.77 -2.10 -4.39
N GLY A 72 -4.03 -3.15 -3.62
CA GLY A 72 -4.69 -4.37 -4.07
C GLY A 72 -6.18 -4.42 -3.74
N ASN A 73 -6.80 -5.59 -3.89
CA ASN A 73 -8.22 -5.78 -3.63
C ASN A 73 -8.59 -5.76 -2.14
N HIS A 74 -7.63 -6.07 -1.26
CA HIS A 74 -7.83 -5.95 0.18
C HIS A 74 -7.74 -4.50 0.69
N ASP A 75 -7.19 -3.59 -0.13
CA ASP A 75 -6.95 -2.19 0.24
C ASP A 75 -8.14 -1.26 -0.08
N PHE A 76 -9.37 -1.75 0.08
CA PHE A 76 -10.60 -1.07 -0.35
C PHE A 76 -10.88 0.29 0.33
N THR A 77 -10.33 0.59 1.52
CA THR A 77 -10.47 1.91 2.16
C THR A 77 -9.73 3.03 1.42
N MET A 78 -8.83 2.67 0.50
CA MET A 78 -8.18 3.59 -0.43
C MET A 78 -9.14 4.11 -1.53
N ASP A 79 -10.19 3.34 -1.85
CA ASP A 79 -11.28 3.73 -2.75
C ASP A 79 -12.49 4.17 -1.93
N ILE A 80 -12.69 5.49 -1.82
CA ILE A 80 -13.77 6.08 -1.00
C ILE A 80 -15.15 5.54 -1.42
N PRO A 81 -15.53 5.50 -2.71
CA PRO A 81 -16.75 4.83 -3.15
C PRO A 81 -16.86 3.36 -2.73
N ALA A 82 -15.80 2.55 -2.89
CA ALA A 82 -15.81 1.14 -2.52
C ALA A 82 -15.99 0.94 -1.01
N PHE A 83 -15.28 1.74 -0.20
CA PHE A 83 -15.41 1.73 1.25
C PHE A 83 -16.84 2.05 1.71
N GLN A 84 -17.44 3.10 1.14
CA GLN A 84 -18.81 3.49 1.45
C GLN A 84 -19.82 2.40 1.11
N ARG A 85 -19.68 1.76 -0.05
CA ARG A 85 -20.53 0.63 -0.46
C ARG A 85 -20.40 -0.55 0.52
N LYS A 86 -19.17 -0.99 0.79
CA LYS A 86 -18.92 -2.11 1.72
C LYS A 86 -19.51 -1.87 3.10
N VAL A 87 -19.36 -0.67 3.67
CA VAL A 87 -19.96 -0.34 4.98
C VAL A 87 -21.49 -0.34 4.93
N ALA A 88 -22.08 0.17 3.84
CA ALA A 88 -23.53 0.21 3.68
C ALA A 88 -24.18 -1.17 3.43
N ASP A 89 -23.44 -2.10 2.84
CA ASP A 89 -23.93 -3.44 2.48
C ASP A 89 -23.99 -4.40 3.70
N VAL A 90 -23.29 -4.10 4.79
CA VAL A 90 -23.28 -4.93 6.00
C VAL A 90 -24.61 -4.84 6.75
N LYS A 91 -25.16 -6.01 7.12
CA LYS A 91 -26.41 -6.14 7.88
C LYS A 91 -26.22 -7.00 9.13
N PRO A 92 -26.63 -6.54 10.34
CA PRO A 92 -27.20 -5.21 10.61
C PRO A 92 -26.16 -4.08 10.41
N PRO A 93 -26.59 -2.80 10.31
CA PRO A 93 -25.68 -1.67 10.14
C PRO A 93 -24.60 -1.64 11.23
N LEU A 94 -23.36 -1.34 10.83
CA LEU A 94 -22.23 -1.20 11.73
C LEU A 94 -22.33 0.09 12.56
N ASP A 95 -21.76 0.07 13.78
CA ASP A 95 -21.59 1.28 14.60
C ASP A 95 -20.62 2.25 13.88
N PRO A 96 -21.06 3.47 13.52
CA PRO A 96 -20.21 4.44 12.84
C PRO A 96 -18.93 4.79 13.61
N THR A 97 -18.98 4.78 14.95
CA THR A 97 -17.83 5.07 15.81
C THR A 97 -16.79 3.98 15.69
N LEU A 98 -17.23 2.72 15.71
CA LEU A 98 -16.33 1.57 15.57
C LEU A 98 -15.72 1.50 14.17
N VAL A 99 -16.52 1.80 13.13
CA VAL A 99 -16.03 1.90 11.75
C VAL A 99 -14.94 2.94 11.65
N GLN A 100 -15.16 4.14 12.20
CA GLN A 100 -14.15 5.21 12.16
C GLN A 100 -12.91 4.85 12.99
N GLN A 101 -13.05 4.21 14.15
CA GLN A 101 -11.91 3.78 14.96
C GLN A 101 -11.07 2.70 14.25
N THR A 102 -11.69 1.84 13.46
CA THR A 102 -11.04 0.69 12.81
C THR A 102 -10.40 1.07 11.46
N TYR A 103 -11.14 1.83 10.65
CA TYR A 103 -10.80 2.12 9.26
C TYR A 103 -10.36 3.57 9.03
N GLY A 104 -10.49 4.41 10.06
CA GLY A 104 -10.27 5.84 9.93
C GLY A 104 -11.48 6.58 9.35
N TYR A 105 -11.32 7.89 9.17
CA TYR A 105 -12.28 8.69 8.42
C TYR A 105 -12.13 8.44 6.91
N LYS A 106 -13.15 8.84 6.15
CA LYS A 106 -13.18 8.64 4.69
C LYS A 106 -11.97 9.29 4.02
N GLY A 107 -11.13 8.48 3.39
CA GLY A 107 -9.92 8.94 2.69
C GLY A 107 -8.68 9.04 3.58
N GLU A 108 -8.77 8.74 4.88
CA GLU A 108 -7.63 8.82 5.80
C GLU A 108 -6.48 7.91 5.37
N ALA A 109 -6.75 6.63 5.08
CA ALA A 109 -5.76 5.68 4.60
C ALA A 109 -5.05 6.19 3.32
N ARG A 110 -5.83 6.76 2.39
CA ARG A 110 -5.29 7.31 1.14
C ARG A 110 -4.37 8.50 1.40
N ASN A 111 -4.81 9.45 2.22
CA ASN A 111 -4.03 10.63 2.55
C ASN A 111 -2.71 10.21 3.22
N TYR A 112 -2.79 9.29 4.18
CA TYR A 112 -1.64 8.77 4.90
C TYR A 112 -0.61 8.13 3.95
N LEU A 113 -1.04 7.25 3.04
CA LEU A 113 -0.13 6.65 2.06
C LEU A 113 0.48 7.67 1.09
N THR A 114 -0.27 8.70 0.68
CA THR A 114 0.27 9.75 -0.21
C THR A 114 1.23 10.71 0.49
N GLU A 115 1.16 10.82 1.83
CA GLU A 115 2.07 11.64 2.61
C GLU A 115 3.40 10.92 2.88
N GLU A 116 3.35 9.60 3.09
CA GLU A 116 4.53 8.79 3.42
C GLU A 116 5.27 8.25 2.18
N LEU A 117 4.56 7.98 1.07
CA LEU A 117 5.11 7.26 -0.09
C LEU A 117 4.79 7.96 -1.42
N GLU A 118 5.57 7.65 -2.46
CA GLU A 118 5.12 7.89 -3.83
C GLU A 118 4.03 6.88 -4.19
N LEU A 119 2.79 7.19 -3.82
CA LEU A 119 1.65 6.33 -4.09
C LEU A 119 1.25 6.39 -5.57
N LEU A 120 1.41 5.27 -6.27
CA LEU A 120 0.82 5.08 -7.60
C LEU A 120 -0.55 4.41 -7.44
N SER A 121 -1.60 5.22 -7.39
CA SER A 121 -2.97 4.70 -7.47
C SER A 121 -3.27 4.28 -8.91
N LEU A 122 -3.11 2.97 -9.20
CA LEU A 122 -3.68 2.35 -10.39
C LEU A 122 -5.20 2.27 -10.19
N THR A 123 -5.90 3.36 -10.52
CA THR A 123 -7.37 3.48 -10.41
C THR A 123 -8.14 2.60 -11.39
N LYS A 124 -7.47 1.86 -12.29
CA LYS A 124 -8.10 0.85 -13.13
C LYS A 124 -8.09 -0.51 -12.44
N GLY A 125 -9.05 -0.76 -11.55
CA GLY A 125 -9.27 -2.10 -10.99
C GLY A 125 -10.13 -2.18 -9.73
N LEU A 126 -10.12 -1.14 -8.88
CA LEU A 126 -10.79 -1.18 -7.56
C LEU A 126 -12.33 -1.20 -7.61
N THR A 127 -12.93 -0.98 -8.78
CA THR A 127 -14.39 -0.87 -8.90
C THR A 127 -15.14 -2.18 -9.16
N ASN A 128 -14.45 -3.26 -9.55
CA ASN A 128 -15.09 -4.54 -9.87
C ASN A 128 -14.23 -5.71 -9.32
N PHE A 129 -14.39 -6.02 -8.05
CA PHE A 129 -14.02 -7.33 -7.52
C PHE A 129 -15.34 -8.03 -7.19
N ASP A 130 -15.75 -8.94 -8.08
CA ASP A 130 -16.80 -9.93 -7.83
C ASP A 130 -16.28 -11.01 -6.85
#